data_AF-C5LWI6-F1
#
_entry.id   AF-C5LWI6-F1
#
_cell.length_a   1.000
_cell.length_b   1.000
_cell.length_c   1.000
_cell.angle_alpha   90.00
_cell.angle_beta   90.00
_cell.angle_gamma   90.00
#
_symmetry.space_group_name_H-M   'P 1'
#
loop_
_entity.id
_entity.type
_entity.pdbx_description
1 polymer ?
#
loop_
_entity_poly.entity_id
_entity_poly.type
_entity_poly.pdbx_seq_one_letter_code
_entity_poly.pdbx_strand_id
1 'polypeptide(L)'
;MVNVDFARQAVQRLLTLGVPASKIELSVEALGFSPGARQPPRTYAELVASGALPFSNGHFEDYVYQSQKQVLEKTRLVKDRGLYGSSISTVLYDLPAKNRSSLLNAALYY
;
A
#
# COMPACT_ATOMS: atom_id res chain seq x y z
N MET A 1 -9.05 0.35 7.62
CA MET A 1 -8.42 1.69 7.51
C MET A 1 -7.00 1.52 6.99
N VAL A 2 -6.82 1.52 5.66
CA VAL A 2 -5.49 1.39 5.05
C VAL A 2 -4.98 2.81 4.76
N ASN A 3 -4.55 3.51 5.81
CA ASN A 3 -4.09 4.90 5.73
C ASN A 3 -2.60 4.96 6.13
N VAL A 4 -1.79 5.80 5.47
CA VAL A 4 -0.41 6.08 5.85
C VAL A 4 -0.30 6.56 7.30
N ASP A 5 -1.32 7.22 7.84
CA ASP A 5 -1.33 7.64 9.25
C ASP A 5 -1.24 6.45 10.21
N PHE A 6 -1.92 5.35 9.89
CA PHE A 6 -1.80 4.11 10.67
C PHE A 6 -0.39 3.54 10.57
N ALA A 7 0.19 3.51 9.37
CA ALA A 7 1.57 3.04 9.18
C ALA A 7 2.57 3.91 9.98
N ARG A 8 2.40 5.24 9.98
CA ARG A 8 3.22 6.18 10.74
C ARG A 8 3.11 5.92 12.25
N GLN A 9 1.90 5.71 12.77
CA GLN A 9 1.68 5.40 14.18
C GLN A 9 2.29 4.04 14.57
N ALA A 10 2.13 3.02 13.72
CA ALA A 10 2.71 1.70 13.94
C ALA A 10 4.25 1.73 13.95
N VAL A 11 4.87 2.42 12.98
CA VAL A 11 6.33 2.63 12.95
C VAL A 11 6.79 3.33 14.22
N GLN A 12 6.14 4.44 14.59
CA GLN A 12 6.49 5.18 15.80
C GLN A 12 6.40 4.30 17.04
N ARG A 13 5.35 3.45 17.13
CA ARG A 13 5.18 2.53 18.25
C ARG A 13 6.31 1.50 18.32
N LEU A 14 6.68 0.89 17.19
CA LEU A 14 7.78 -0.07 17.12
C LEU A 14 9.13 0.56 17.51
N LEU A 15 9.40 1.78 17.04
CA LEU A 15 10.61 2.52 17.42
C LEU A 15 10.65 2.82 18.92
N THR A 16 9.52 3.22 19.52
CA THR A 16 9.41 3.44 20.97
C THR A 16 9.63 2.16 21.79
N LEU A 17 9.33 0.99 21.21
CA LEU A 17 9.62 -0.32 21.82
C LEU A 17 11.07 -0.78 21.63
N GLY A 18 11.92 0.02 20.99
CA GLY A 18 13.34 -0.28 20.78
C GLY A 18 13.63 -1.13 19.54
N VAL A 19 12.65 -1.34 18.64
CA VAL A 19 12.91 -2.02 17.37
C VAL A 19 13.76 -1.10 16.48
N PRO A 20 14.93 -1.55 15.99
CA PRO A 20 15.73 -0.74 15.07
C PRO A 20 14.95 -0.43 13.79
N ALA A 21 14.99 0.83 13.34
CA ALA A 21 14.35 1.26 12.10
C ALA A 21 14.72 0.35 10.91
N SER A 22 16.00 -0.03 10.81
CA SER A 22 16.55 -0.91 9.78
C SER A 22 16.04 -2.35 9.81
N LYS A 23 15.16 -2.72 10.76
CA LYS A 23 14.47 -4.00 10.83
C LYS A 23 12.96 -3.88 10.59
N ILE A 24 12.45 -2.68 10.38
CA ILE A 24 11.02 -2.42 10.16
C ILE A 24 10.78 -2.34 8.65
N GLU A 25 9.85 -3.15 8.17
CA GLU A 25 9.41 -3.16 6.78
C GLU A 25 7.94 -2.76 6.70
N LEU A 26 7.56 -1.97 5.68
CA LEU A 26 6.16 -1.62 5.43
C LEU A 26 5.57 -2.46 4.30
N SER A 27 4.59 -3.29 4.63
CA SER A 27 3.88 -4.08 3.63
C SER A 27 2.84 -3.26 2.84
N VAL A 28 2.74 -3.61 1.56
CA VAL A 28 1.74 -3.13 0.61
C VAL A 28 0.91 -4.33 0.18
N GLU A 29 -0.41 -4.16 0.26
CA GLU A 29 -1.38 -5.18 -0.13
C GLU A 29 -1.94 -4.81 -1.50
N ALA A 30 -1.85 -5.74 -2.45
CA ALA A 30 -2.35 -5.58 -3.81
C ALA A 30 -3.79 -6.11 -3.96
N LEU A 31 -4.48 -6.35 -2.84
CA LEU A 31 -5.90 -6.66 -2.75
C LEU A 31 -6.70 -5.49 -2.15
N GLY A 32 -7.93 -5.35 -2.62
CA GLY A 32 -8.99 -4.60 -1.96
C GLY A 32 -9.99 -5.53 -1.31
N PHE A 33 -10.52 -5.07 -0.18
CA PHE A 33 -11.49 -5.80 0.63
C PHE A 33 -12.73 -4.94 0.83
N SER A 34 -13.90 -5.57 0.87
CA SER A 34 -15.14 -4.87 1.17
C SER A 34 -15.52 -5.02 2.65
N PRO A 35 -15.32 -4.00 3.50
CA PRO A 35 -15.65 -4.11 4.91
C PRO A 35 -17.17 -4.16 5.08
N GLY A 36 -17.68 -5.27 5.58
CA GLY A 36 -19.11 -5.43 5.89
C GLY A 36 -19.95 -6.08 4.77
N ALA A 37 -19.40 -6.30 3.58
CA ALA A 37 -20.06 -7.11 2.55
C ALA A 37 -19.36 -8.48 2.42
N ARG A 38 -20.12 -9.55 2.14
CA ARG A 38 -19.56 -10.90 1.83
C ARG A 38 -18.99 -10.98 0.40
N GLN A 39 -18.50 -9.88 -0.14
CA GLN A 39 -17.90 -9.86 -1.47
C GLN A 39 -16.48 -10.44 -1.40
N PRO A 40 -16.05 -11.22 -2.41
CA PRO A 40 -14.68 -11.71 -2.45
C PRO A 40 -13.69 -10.54 -2.59
N PRO A 41 -12.44 -10.68 -2.11
CA PRO A 41 -11.41 -9.70 -2.37
C PRO A 41 -11.22 -9.49 -3.88
N ARG A 42 -10.89 -8.25 -4.27
CA ARG A 42 -10.53 -7.92 -5.66
C ARG A 42 -9.08 -7.48 -5.72
N THR A 43 -8.38 -7.86 -6.77
CA THR A 43 -7.02 -7.40 -7.03
C THR A 43 -7.00 -5.91 -7.35
N TYR A 44 -5.85 -5.27 -7.12
CA TYR A 44 -5.63 -3.89 -7.52
C TYR A 44 -5.85 -3.70 -9.02
N ALA A 45 -5.35 -4.64 -9.83
CA ALA A 45 -5.57 -4.63 -11.28
C ALA A 45 -7.07 -4.64 -11.65
N GLU A 46 -7.89 -5.48 -11.01
CA GLU A 46 -9.33 -5.53 -11.24
C GLU A 46 -10.05 -4.24 -10.82
N LEU A 47 -9.64 -3.65 -9.69
CA LEU A 47 -10.21 -2.38 -9.23
C LEU A 47 -9.91 -1.25 -10.21
N VAL A 48 -8.67 -1.12 -10.67
CA VAL A 48 -8.29 -0.08 -11.66
C VAL A 48 -9.01 -0.33 -12.98
N ALA A 49 -9.11 -1.59 -13.43
CA ALA A 49 -9.86 -1.93 -14.64
C ALA A 49 -11.36 -1.56 -14.54
N SER A 50 -11.94 -1.59 -13.33
CA SER A 50 -13.32 -1.14 -13.07
C SER A 50 -13.47 0.36 -12.88
N GLY A 51 -12.39 1.15 -12.95
CA GLY A 51 -12.44 2.61 -12.85
C GLY A 51 -11.92 3.19 -11.54
N ALA A 52 -11.37 2.38 -10.63
CA ALA A 52 -10.70 2.90 -9.45
C ALA A 52 -9.49 3.75 -9.87
N LEU A 53 -9.44 4.99 -9.37
CA LEU A 53 -8.34 5.90 -9.70
C LEU A 53 -7.06 5.47 -8.99
N PRO A 54 -5.92 5.28 -9.71
CA PRO A 54 -4.64 4.91 -9.11
C PRO A 54 -4.17 5.88 -8.03
N PHE A 55 -4.37 7.19 -8.26
CA PHE A 55 -4.01 8.25 -7.32
C PHE A 55 -5.24 8.70 -6.52
N SER A 56 -5.62 7.92 -5.51
CA SER A 56 -6.83 8.13 -4.71
C SER A 56 -6.57 7.93 -3.21
N ASN A 57 -7.61 8.04 -2.39
CA ASN A 57 -7.59 7.72 -0.96
C ASN A 57 -7.82 6.23 -0.65
N GLY A 58 -7.74 5.33 -1.64
CA GLY A 58 -7.85 3.88 -1.43
C GLY A 58 -9.28 3.39 -1.19
N HIS A 59 -10.28 4.09 -1.71
CA HIS A 59 -11.68 3.67 -1.68
C HIS A 59 -12.25 3.69 -3.09
N PHE A 60 -13.01 2.65 -3.45
CA PHE A 60 -13.73 2.55 -4.71
C PHE A 60 -14.92 1.62 -4.53
N GLU A 61 -16.14 2.12 -4.78
CA GLU A 61 -17.38 1.42 -4.41
C GLU A 61 -17.33 0.98 -2.94
N ASP A 62 -17.63 -0.29 -2.65
CA ASP A 62 -17.59 -0.86 -1.31
C ASP A 62 -16.19 -1.38 -0.92
N TYR A 63 -15.16 -1.19 -1.75
CA TYR A 63 -13.80 -1.71 -1.51
C TYR A 63 -12.87 -0.67 -0.90
N VAL A 64 -12.08 -1.13 0.07
CA VAL A 64 -10.90 -0.45 0.60
C VAL A 64 -9.65 -1.18 0.12
N TYR A 65 -8.72 -0.46 -0.49
CA TYR A 65 -7.50 -1.00 -1.09
C TYR A 65 -6.32 -0.03 -0.91
N GLN A 66 -5.11 -0.45 -1.30
CA GLN A 66 -3.95 0.45 -1.36
C GLN A 66 -3.87 1.11 -2.72
N SER A 67 -4.08 2.43 -2.75
CA SER A 67 -3.86 3.21 -3.96
C SER A 67 -2.37 3.44 -4.20
N GLN A 68 -2.02 3.81 -5.42
CA GLN A 68 -0.66 4.20 -5.77
C GLN A 68 -0.18 5.39 -4.92
N LYS A 69 -1.06 6.36 -4.66
CA LYS A 69 -0.77 7.51 -3.78
C LYS A 69 -0.30 7.04 -2.40
N GLN A 70 -1.01 6.08 -1.81
CA GLN A 70 -0.68 5.57 -0.46
C GLN A 70 0.62 4.76 -0.45
N VAL A 71 0.93 4.04 -1.52
CA VAL A 71 2.22 3.36 -1.66
C VAL A 71 3.36 4.37 -1.73
N LEU A 72 3.22 5.44 -2.50
CA LEU A 72 4.21 6.53 -2.55
C LEU A 72 4.44 7.17 -1.17
N GLU A 73 3.37 7.42 -0.42
CA GLU A 73 3.45 7.98 0.93
C GLU A 73 4.16 7.03 1.90
N LYS A 74 3.96 5.71 1.78
CA LYS A 74 4.71 4.69 2.54
C LYS A 74 6.18 4.63 2.13
N THR A 75 6.49 4.67 0.84
CA THR A 75 7.88 4.68 0.35
C THR A 75 8.63 5.91 0.87
N ARG A 76 7.99 7.08 0.89
CA ARG A 76 8.55 8.28 1.54
C ARG A 76 8.81 8.06 3.02
N LEU A 77 7.85 7.48 3.74
CA LEU A 77 8.03 7.15 5.17
C LEU A 77 9.21 6.20 5.41
N VAL A 78 9.42 5.20 4.54
CA VAL A 78 10.57 4.30 4.58
C VAL A 78 11.87 5.10 4.49
N LYS A 79 11.99 6.01 3.52
CA LYS A 79 13.18 6.85 3.32
C LYS A 79 13.40 7.81 4.49
N ASP A 80 12.37 8.55 4.87
CA ASP A 80 12.44 9.60 5.89
C ASP A 80 12.81 9.05 7.27
N ARG A 81 12.48 7.78 7.56
CA ARG A 81 12.75 7.13 8.85
C ARG A 81 13.90 6.13 8.81
N GLY A 82 14.55 5.94 7.66
CA GLY A 82 15.60 4.93 7.49
C GLY A 82 15.09 3.51 7.81
N LEU A 83 13.88 3.18 7.38
CA LEU A 83 13.31 1.85 7.56
C LEU A 83 14.01 0.83 6.63
N TYR A 84 13.82 -0.46 6.89
CA TYR A 84 14.40 -1.52 6.06
C TYR A 84 13.95 -1.42 4.59
N GLY A 85 12.65 -1.20 4.36
CA GLY A 85 12.08 -1.20 3.02
C GLY A 85 10.57 -1.39 2.99
N SER A 86 10.10 -1.84 1.83
CA SER A 86 8.71 -2.23 1.59
C SER A 86 8.62 -3.61 0.95
N SER A 87 7.55 -4.33 1.24
CA SER A 87 7.14 -5.52 0.47
C SER A 87 5.80 -5.30 -0.20
N ILE A 88 5.55 -6.08 -1.25
CA ILE A 88 4.24 -6.17 -1.90
C ILE A 88 3.78 -7.63 -1.80
N SER A 89 2.72 -7.84 -1.02
CA SER A 89 2.06 -9.13 -0.89
C SER A 89 1.37 -9.44 -2.22
N THR A 90 1.94 -10.37 -2.98
CA THR A 90 1.40 -10.85 -4.27
C THR A 90 1.48 -9.85 -5.43
N VAL A 91 2.68 -9.71 -5.99
CA VAL A 91 2.96 -8.87 -7.18
C VAL A 91 2.05 -9.19 -8.38
N LEU A 92 1.53 -10.42 -8.48
CA LEU A 92 0.62 -10.83 -9.56
C LEU A 92 -0.75 -10.11 -9.54
N TYR A 93 -1.11 -9.46 -8.42
CA TYR A 93 -2.38 -8.74 -8.26
C TYR A 93 -2.25 -7.24 -8.58
N ASP A 94 -1.04 -6.77 -8.88
CA ASP A 94 -0.76 -5.41 -9.33
C ASP A 94 -0.94 -5.28 -10.86
N LEU A 95 -0.94 -4.04 -11.36
CA LEU A 95 -0.72 -3.75 -12.77
C LEU A 95 0.72 -4.13 -13.18
N PRO A 96 0.98 -4.38 -14.48
CA PRO A 96 2.34 -4.63 -14.95
C PRO A 96 3.32 -3.53 -14.51
N ALA A 97 4.52 -3.88 -14.05
CA ALA A 97 5.49 -2.94 -13.45
C ALA A 97 5.90 -1.75 -14.36
N LYS A 98 5.77 -1.92 -15.69
CA LYS A 98 6.00 -0.86 -16.69
C LYS A 98 4.87 0.18 -16.72
N ASN A 99 3.71 -0.13 -16.16
CA ASN A 99 2.59 0.78 -16.04
C ASN A 99 2.89 1.81 -14.94
N ARG A 100 2.75 3.10 -15.28
CA ARG A 100 2.95 4.20 -14.33
C ARG A 100 1.94 4.23 -13.19
N SER A 101 0.89 3.42 -13.23
CA SER A 101 -0.09 3.27 -12.17
C SER A 101 0.17 2.04 -11.28
N SER A 102 1.19 1.23 -11.56
CA SER A 102 1.54 0.05 -10.75
C SER A 102 1.97 0.45 -9.33
N LEU A 103 1.57 -0.36 -8.36
CA LEU A 103 2.02 -0.26 -6.96
C LEU A 103 3.53 -0.54 -6.87
N LEU A 104 4.03 -1.54 -7.59
CA LEU A 104 5.46 -1.84 -7.67
C LEU A 104 6.24 -0.69 -8.32
N ASN A 105 5.69 -0.07 -9.36
CA ASN A 105 6.30 1.12 -9.97
C ASN A 105 6.42 2.26 -8.93
N ALA A 106 5.36 2.52 -8.17
CA ALA A 106 5.37 3.51 -7.09
C ALA A 106 6.36 3.18 -5.97
N ALA A 107 6.55 1.90 -5.65
CA ALA A 107 7.50 1.48 -4.63
C ALA A 107 8.97 1.64 -5.07
N LEU A 108 9.27 1.45 -6.36
CA LEU A 108 10.64 1.46 -6.89
C LEU A 108 11.16 2.83 -7.30
N TYR A 109 10.30 3.69 -7.86
CA TYR A 109 10.74 4.91 -8.55
C TYR A 109 10.48 6.20 -7.75
N TYR A 110 10.22 6.08 -6.45
CA TYR A 110 10.15 7.21 -5.52
C TYR A 110 11.13 7.06 -4.40
#